data_AF-A0A3B4UT23-F1
#
_entry.id   AF-A0A3B4UT23-F1
#
_cell.length_a   1.000
_cell.length_b   1.000
_cell.length_c   1.000
_cell.angle_alpha   90.00
_cell.angle_beta   90.00
_cell.angle_gamma   90.00
#
_symmetry.space_group_name_H-M   'P 1'
#
loop_
_entity.id
_entity.type
_entity.pdbx_description
1 polymer ?
#
loop_
_entity_poly.entity_id
_entity_poly.type
_entity_poly.pdbx_seq_one_letter_code
_entity_poly.pdbx_strand_id
1 'polypeptide(L)'
;MAEMEEDIGDLPLLDTEASESFELDTPAERSGHIAVVDRNVMYVWGGYKNAQNHGFFDLYLPRTEIWTYNMESGVWTKHIAGGNLHMSMSGSCGVCVDGVLYLFGGHHARGNTNRVQFLYLEACQPAVSADHLSELLYSVLLIFFGGYGYAAQGPHQGTFEYDESSSLWDSPGRGWNNHIHILDLETYTWSQPVTTGNTPSPRAAHACATVGNRGYVFGGRYKNYRLNDLYYIDLDTWEWHEIVPQQCPVGRSWHSFTPVSSDLIFLFGGFTTDRETLSDAWLYCVSKNEWKPFKHSHTQSPRLWHTACSGPDGEVFVFGGCANNLLSHHRAVSCTFYFYTT
;
A
#
# COMPACT_ATOMS: atom_id res chain seq x y z
N MET A 1 10.58 -42.54 -69.52
CA MET A 1 10.10 -42.96 -68.19
C MET A 1 10.81 -42.05 -67.21
N ALA A 2 10.25 -40.87 -66.89
CA ALA A 2 9.31 -40.60 -65.79
C ALA A 2 9.96 -40.95 -64.44
N GLU A 3 10.54 -39.97 -63.73
CA GLU A 3 10.00 -39.19 -62.56
C GLU A 3 10.95 -39.52 -61.38
N MET A 4 11.28 -38.69 -60.38
CA MET A 4 10.77 -37.43 -59.85
C MET A 4 11.90 -36.83 -58.97
N GLU A 5 12.09 -35.51 -58.97
CA GLU A 5 12.90 -34.79 -57.97
C GLU A 5 12.11 -34.70 -56.65
N GLU A 6 12.77 -34.93 -55.50
CA GLU A 6 12.25 -34.52 -54.19
C GLU A 6 13.26 -33.66 -53.44
N ASP A 7 12.70 -32.58 -52.92
CA ASP A 7 13.24 -31.35 -52.36
C ASP A 7 13.61 -31.56 -50.88
N ILE A 8 14.85 -31.24 -50.49
CA ILE A 8 15.28 -31.28 -49.08
C ILE A 8 14.97 -29.91 -48.48
N GLY A 9 13.69 -29.72 -48.14
CA GLY A 9 13.18 -28.57 -47.38
C GLY A 9 13.16 -28.84 -45.87
N ASP A 10 13.77 -27.91 -45.13
CA ASP A 10 13.59 -27.55 -43.72
C ASP A 10 13.04 -28.58 -42.71
N LEU A 11 13.90 -28.96 -41.77
CA LEU A 11 13.55 -29.63 -40.52
C LEU A 11 12.61 -28.73 -39.68
N PRO A 12 11.41 -29.19 -39.28
CA PRO A 12 10.63 -28.49 -38.28
C PRO A 12 11.29 -28.67 -36.92
N LEU A 13 11.68 -27.55 -36.31
CA LEU A 13 12.00 -27.43 -34.89
C LEU A 13 10.85 -27.98 -34.07
N LEU A 14 11.18 -28.77 -33.04
CA LEU A 14 10.26 -29.27 -32.04
C LEU A 14 9.41 -28.11 -31.49
N ASP A 15 8.10 -28.17 -31.74
CA ASP A 15 7.09 -27.43 -30.98
C ASP A 15 7.26 -27.79 -29.50
N THR A 16 7.95 -26.91 -28.80
CA THR A 16 7.95 -26.81 -27.35
C THR A 16 7.35 -25.45 -27.04
N GLU A 17 6.42 -25.44 -26.08
CA GLU A 17 5.68 -24.27 -25.57
C GLU A 17 4.32 -23.97 -26.22
N ALA A 18 3.34 -24.82 -25.91
CA ALA A 18 2.05 -24.31 -25.46
C ALA A 18 1.85 -24.78 -24.02
N SER A 19 2.50 -24.11 -23.06
CA SER A 19 2.05 -24.21 -21.67
C SER A 19 0.70 -23.51 -21.61
N GLU A 20 -0.38 -24.28 -21.50
CA GLU A 20 -1.67 -23.77 -21.09
C GLU A 20 -1.47 -22.96 -19.80
N SER A 21 -1.48 -21.63 -19.92
CA SER A 21 -1.53 -20.76 -18.75
C SER A 21 -2.92 -20.95 -18.18
N PHE A 22 -3.04 -21.76 -17.12
CA PHE A 22 -4.21 -21.70 -16.24
C PHE A 22 -4.34 -20.24 -15.78
N GLU A 23 -5.23 -19.46 -16.40
CA GLU A 23 -5.60 -18.15 -15.89
C GLU A 23 -6.22 -18.40 -14.52
N LEU A 24 -5.47 -18.07 -13.47
CA LEU A 24 -5.98 -18.12 -12.11
C LEU A 24 -7.09 -17.08 -11.99
N ASP A 25 -8.26 -17.49 -11.50
CA ASP A 25 -9.40 -16.59 -11.21
C ASP A 25 -9.11 -15.66 -10.01
N THR A 26 -7.93 -15.71 -9.42
CA THR A 26 -7.56 -14.96 -8.23
C THR A 26 -6.13 -14.42 -8.31
N PRO A 27 -5.85 -13.26 -7.68
CA PRO A 27 -4.52 -12.68 -7.65
C PRO A 27 -3.53 -13.59 -6.92
N ALA A 28 -2.30 -13.65 -7.43
CA ALA A 28 -1.19 -14.25 -6.70
C ALA A 28 -0.97 -13.56 -5.34
N GLU A 29 -0.45 -14.33 -4.39
CA GLU A 29 -0.02 -13.87 -3.07
C GLU A 29 0.97 -12.71 -3.19
N ARG A 30 0.83 -11.71 -2.31
CA ARG A 30 1.63 -10.49 -2.39
C ARG A 30 1.73 -9.71 -1.08
N SER A 31 2.89 -9.12 -0.85
CA SER A 31 3.13 -8.16 0.23
C SER A 31 3.61 -6.82 -0.34
N GLY A 32 3.34 -5.73 0.36
CA GLY A 32 3.73 -4.38 -0.06
C GLY A 32 3.14 -3.92 -1.39
N HIS A 33 2.01 -4.50 -1.75
CA HIS A 33 1.14 -4.03 -2.82
C HIS A 33 0.33 -2.82 -2.34
N ILE A 34 -0.36 -2.20 -3.27
CA ILE A 34 -1.34 -1.15 -2.99
C ILE A 34 -2.73 -1.72 -3.20
N ALA A 35 -3.67 -1.29 -2.36
CA ALA A 35 -5.10 -1.44 -2.60
C ALA A 35 -5.79 -0.10 -2.39
N VAL A 36 -6.65 0.29 -3.32
CA VAL A 36 -7.52 1.47 -3.21
C VAL A 36 -8.94 1.07 -3.59
N VAL A 37 -9.93 1.85 -3.17
CA VAL A 37 -11.33 1.63 -3.52
C VAL A 37 -11.84 2.79 -4.35
N ASP A 38 -12.54 2.47 -5.44
CA ASP A 38 -13.46 3.39 -6.11
C ASP A 38 -14.84 2.74 -6.11
N ARG A 39 -15.83 3.42 -5.53
CA ARG A 39 -17.19 2.92 -5.32
C ARG A 39 -17.17 1.55 -4.60
N ASN A 40 -17.60 0.48 -5.30
CA ASN A 40 -17.70 -0.87 -4.74
C ASN A 40 -16.60 -1.81 -5.26
N VAL A 41 -15.55 -1.25 -5.87
CA VAL A 41 -14.46 -2.02 -6.47
C VAL A 41 -13.13 -1.68 -5.80
N MET A 42 -12.49 -2.70 -5.23
CA MET A 42 -11.12 -2.59 -4.72
C MET A 42 -10.13 -2.91 -5.84
N TYR A 43 -9.21 -1.99 -6.12
CA TYR A 43 -8.14 -2.11 -7.10
C TYR A 43 -6.83 -2.45 -6.41
N VAL A 44 -6.19 -3.53 -6.85
CA VAL A 44 -4.95 -4.07 -6.28
C VAL A 44 -3.85 -4.07 -7.33
N TRP A 45 -2.71 -3.47 -6.99
CA TRP A 45 -1.56 -3.36 -7.89
C TRP A 45 -0.22 -3.58 -7.19
N GLY A 46 0.73 -4.16 -7.93
CA GLY A 46 2.12 -4.30 -7.51
C GLY A 46 2.30 -5.25 -6.32
N GLY A 47 3.34 -4.95 -5.53
CA GLY A 47 3.84 -5.82 -4.48
C GLY A 47 4.82 -6.86 -5.02
N TYR A 48 5.30 -7.70 -4.10
CA TYR A 48 6.22 -8.77 -4.42
C TYR A 48 5.79 -10.07 -3.73
N LYS A 49 6.34 -11.18 -4.24
CA LYS A 49 6.23 -12.50 -3.63
C LYS A 49 7.61 -13.15 -3.51
N ASN A 50 7.74 -14.04 -2.53
CA ASN A 50 8.95 -14.84 -2.38
C ASN A 50 8.99 -15.93 -3.47
N ALA A 51 10.12 -16.07 -4.16
CA ALA A 51 10.29 -17.14 -5.15
C ALA A 51 10.34 -18.52 -4.46
N GLN A 52 9.56 -19.50 -4.97
CA GLN A 52 9.48 -20.84 -4.38
C GLN A 52 10.72 -21.72 -4.61
N ASN A 53 11.70 -21.29 -5.43
CA ASN A 53 12.89 -22.07 -5.76
C ASN A 53 14.18 -21.23 -5.64
N HIS A 54 15.02 -21.56 -4.65
CA HIS A 54 16.48 -21.35 -4.60
C HIS A 54 17.04 -20.05 -5.22
N GLY A 55 16.68 -18.88 -4.69
CA GLY A 55 17.36 -17.63 -5.07
C GLY A 55 17.00 -16.44 -4.18
N PHE A 56 18.01 -15.64 -3.84
CA PHE A 56 18.00 -14.45 -2.98
C PHE A 56 17.19 -13.24 -3.54
N PHE A 57 16.23 -13.45 -4.43
CA PHE A 57 15.58 -12.36 -5.17
C PHE A 57 14.07 -12.31 -4.92
N ASP A 58 13.61 -11.17 -4.40
CA ASP A 58 12.19 -10.79 -4.34
C ASP A 58 11.63 -10.69 -5.76
N LEU A 59 10.57 -11.44 -6.06
CA LEU A 59 9.91 -11.40 -7.36
C LEU A 59 8.79 -10.35 -7.31
N TYR A 60 9.05 -9.17 -7.86
CA TYR A 60 8.01 -8.17 -8.05
C TYR A 60 6.94 -8.69 -9.01
N LEU A 61 5.67 -8.40 -8.69
CA LEU A 61 4.55 -8.79 -9.52
C LEU A 61 4.47 -7.97 -10.81
N PRO A 62 3.83 -8.50 -11.87
CA PRO A 62 3.81 -7.83 -13.17
C PRO A 62 3.19 -6.44 -13.10
N ARG A 63 3.91 -5.41 -13.58
CA ARG A 63 3.47 -4.01 -13.53
C ARG A 63 2.21 -3.71 -14.33
N THR A 64 1.93 -4.54 -15.34
CA THR A 64 0.77 -4.39 -16.23
C THR A 64 -0.49 -5.04 -15.65
N GLU A 65 -0.38 -5.77 -14.54
CA GLU A 65 -1.51 -6.46 -13.94
C GLU A 65 -2.17 -5.63 -12.85
N ILE A 66 -3.45 -5.35 -13.06
CA ILE A 66 -4.32 -4.74 -12.07
C ILE A 66 -5.42 -5.72 -11.76
N TRP A 67 -5.63 -5.97 -10.48
CA TRP A 67 -6.69 -6.84 -10.02
C TRP A 67 -7.81 -6.01 -9.43
N THR A 68 -9.03 -6.22 -9.89
CA THR A 68 -10.21 -5.64 -9.26
C THR A 68 -10.92 -6.70 -8.45
N TYR A 69 -11.38 -6.36 -7.25
CA TYR A 69 -12.26 -7.15 -6.43
C TYR A 69 -13.57 -6.39 -6.26
N ASN A 70 -14.66 -6.95 -6.78
CA ASN A 70 -15.99 -6.42 -6.52
C ASN A 70 -16.39 -6.80 -5.09
N MET A 71 -16.56 -5.81 -4.23
CA MET A 71 -16.79 -6.02 -2.79
C MET A 71 -18.21 -6.54 -2.49
N GLU A 72 -19.17 -6.39 -3.41
CA GLU A 72 -20.53 -6.92 -3.26
C GLU A 72 -20.61 -8.39 -3.72
N SER A 73 -20.07 -8.69 -4.91
CA SER A 73 -20.15 -10.03 -5.48
C SER A 73 -19.03 -10.97 -5.02
N GLY A 74 -17.96 -10.42 -4.45
CA GLY A 74 -16.78 -11.16 -4.04
C GLY A 74 -15.94 -11.70 -5.19
N VAL A 75 -16.11 -11.17 -6.40
CA VAL A 75 -15.45 -11.65 -7.62
C VAL A 75 -14.17 -10.86 -7.91
N TRP A 76 -13.10 -11.59 -8.20
CA TRP A 76 -11.85 -11.03 -8.72
C TRP A 76 -11.86 -11.00 -10.24
N THR A 77 -11.33 -9.91 -10.81
CA THR A 77 -11.12 -9.78 -12.26
C THR A 77 -9.72 -9.25 -12.50
N LYS A 78 -8.99 -9.87 -13.41
CA LYS A 78 -7.68 -9.42 -13.87
C LYS A 78 -7.85 -8.46 -15.04
N HIS A 79 -7.19 -7.31 -14.95
CA HIS A 79 -7.09 -6.32 -16.02
C HIS A 79 -5.63 -6.18 -16.43
N ILE A 80 -5.41 -6.08 -17.74
CA ILE A 80 -4.11 -5.71 -18.28
C ILE A 80 -4.15 -4.20 -18.54
N ALA A 81 -3.52 -3.45 -17.65
CA ALA A 81 -3.44 -2.01 -17.78
C ALA A 81 -2.48 -1.63 -18.92
N GLY A 82 -3.01 -0.92 -19.91
CA GLY A 82 -2.19 -0.09 -20.80
C GLY A 82 -1.81 1.23 -20.10
N GLY A 83 -0.66 1.82 -20.43
CA GLY A 83 -0.27 3.15 -19.95
C GLY A 83 1.04 3.22 -19.14
N ASN A 84 1.22 4.31 -18.41
CA ASN A 84 2.48 4.78 -17.79
C ASN A 84 2.90 4.07 -16.49
N LEU A 85 2.41 2.86 -16.20
CA LEU A 85 2.90 2.09 -15.06
C LEU A 85 4.24 1.44 -15.42
N HIS A 86 5.32 2.18 -15.16
CA HIS A 86 6.63 1.88 -15.74
C HIS A 86 7.39 0.77 -15.03
N MET A 87 7.13 0.55 -13.73
CA MET A 87 7.97 -0.31 -12.89
C MET A 87 7.14 -1.11 -11.90
N SER A 88 7.45 -2.40 -11.78
CA SER A 88 6.93 -3.21 -10.67
C SER A 88 7.60 -2.76 -9.38
N MET A 89 6.80 -2.46 -8.36
CA MET A 89 7.25 -1.87 -7.11
C MET A 89 6.58 -2.52 -5.89
N SER A 90 7.26 -2.43 -4.75
CA SER A 90 6.67 -2.66 -3.43
C SER A 90 6.80 -1.40 -2.57
N GLY A 91 5.92 -1.27 -1.57
CA GLY A 91 5.97 -0.16 -0.61
C GLY A 91 5.71 1.22 -1.20
N SER A 92 5.09 1.28 -2.38
CA SER A 92 4.54 2.52 -2.93
C SER A 92 3.36 2.98 -2.08
N CYS A 93 3.14 4.29 -2.01
CA CYS A 93 1.95 4.89 -1.42
C CYS A 93 0.94 5.15 -2.53
N GLY A 94 -0.33 4.79 -2.33
CA GLY A 94 -1.36 4.98 -3.34
C GLY A 94 -2.68 5.46 -2.75
N VAL A 95 -3.40 6.27 -3.52
CA VAL A 95 -4.72 6.82 -3.18
C VAL A 95 -5.58 6.90 -4.43
N CYS A 96 -6.88 6.68 -4.28
CA CYS A 96 -7.86 6.93 -5.34
C CYS A 96 -8.53 8.28 -5.09
N VAL A 97 -8.53 9.14 -6.11
CA VAL A 97 -9.25 10.42 -6.12
C VAL A 97 -10.02 10.47 -7.43
N ASP A 98 -11.35 10.58 -7.34
CA ASP A 98 -12.25 10.74 -8.49
C ASP A 98 -11.98 9.75 -9.65
N GLY A 99 -11.87 8.46 -9.32
CA GLY A 99 -11.63 7.40 -10.32
C GLY A 99 -10.20 7.36 -10.87
N VAL A 100 -9.27 8.12 -10.29
CA VAL A 100 -7.85 8.11 -10.65
C VAL A 100 -7.01 7.57 -9.49
N LEU A 101 -6.26 6.50 -9.75
CA LEU A 101 -5.25 6.01 -8.84
C LEU A 101 -3.99 6.86 -8.99
N TYR A 102 -3.58 7.53 -7.91
CA TYR A 102 -2.29 8.20 -7.80
C TYR A 102 -1.33 7.34 -6.99
N LEU A 103 -0.11 7.16 -7.50
CA LEU A 103 0.96 6.39 -6.89
C LEU A 103 2.18 7.27 -6.67
N PHE A 104 2.72 7.26 -5.46
CA PHE A 104 3.96 7.93 -5.12
C PHE A 104 5.00 6.96 -4.58
N GLY A 105 6.19 7.06 -5.15
CA GLY A 105 7.38 6.37 -4.67
C GLY A 105 7.30 4.85 -4.74
N GLY A 106 7.98 4.19 -3.81
CA GLY A 106 8.14 2.74 -3.74
C GLY A 106 9.56 2.28 -4.05
N HIS A 107 9.75 0.97 -4.03
CA HIS A 107 11.03 0.31 -4.25
C HIS A 107 10.91 -0.66 -5.44
N HIS A 108 11.79 -0.50 -6.43
CA HIS A 108 11.90 -1.41 -7.58
C HIS A 108 13.30 -2.05 -7.60
N ALA A 109 13.59 -2.85 -8.64
CA ALA A 109 14.87 -3.55 -8.81
C ALA A 109 16.13 -2.66 -8.83
N ARG A 110 15.99 -1.34 -8.87
CA ARG A 110 17.10 -0.35 -8.86
C ARG A 110 17.07 0.56 -7.63
N GLY A 111 16.26 0.23 -6.61
CA GLY A 111 16.13 1.00 -5.38
C GLY A 111 14.85 1.83 -5.29
N ASN A 112 14.88 2.82 -4.39
CA ASN A 112 13.75 3.71 -4.12
C ASN A 112 13.53 4.75 -5.22
N THR A 113 12.27 5.12 -5.46
CA THR A 113 11.88 6.21 -6.37
C THR A 113 11.04 7.26 -5.65
N ASN A 114 11.00 8.48 -6.20
CA ASN A 114 10.13 9.60 -5.80
C ASN A 114 9.18 10.01 -6.92
N ARG A 115 8.98 9.15 -7.93
CA ARG A 115 8.10 9.42 -9.06
C ARG A 115 6.63 9.34 -8.65
N VAL A 116 5.83 10.24 -9.23
CA VAL A 116 4.38 10.16 -9.24
C VAL A 116 3.95 9.45 -10.52
N GLN A 117 3.08 8.46 -10.39
CA GLN A 117 2.40 7.79 -11.51
C GLN A 117 0.90 7.88 -11.26
N PHE A 118 0.10 7.92 -12.32
CA PHE A 118 -1.36 7.90 -12.21
C PHE A 118 -1.97 6.96 -13.24
N LEU A 119 -3.17 6.47 -12.92
CA LEU A 119 -3.94 5.60 -13.78
C LEU A 119 -5.44 5.88 -13.62
N TYR A 120 -6.13 6.05 -14.75
CA TYR A 120 -7.59 6.12 -14.79
C TYR A 120 -8.19 4.73 -14.60
N LEU A 121 -8.99 4.56 -13.54
CA LEU A 121 -9.57 3.28 -13.14
C LEU A 121 -10.78 2.88 -13.97
N GLU A 122 -11.50 3.85 -14.57
CA GLU A 122 -12.64 3.59 -15.46
C GLU A 122 -12.23 2.86 -16.74
N ALA A 123 -11.00 3.08 -17.23
CA ALA A 123 -10.45 2.35 -18.37
C ALA A 123 -10.25 0.84 -18.08
N CYS A 124 -10.31 0.45 -16.81
CA CYS A 124 -10.24 -0.95 -16.36
C CYS A 124 -11.64 -1.54 -16.08
N GLN A 125 -12.74 -0.87 -16.44
CA GLN A 125 -14.09 -1.42 -16.34
C GLN A 125 -14.66 -1.67 -17.76
N PRO A 126 -15.54 -2.68 -17.95
CA PRO A 126 -16.27 -2.81 -19.21
C PRO A 126 -17.07 -1.53 -19.46
N ALA A 127 -17.03 -0.99 -20.68
CA ALA A 127 -17.65 0.28 -21.02
C ALA A 127 -19.13 0.33 -20.61
N VAL A 128 -19.44 1.03 -19.52
CA VAL A 128 -20.80 1.41 -19.17
C VAL A 128 -21.03 2.79 -19.78
N SER A 129 -22.02 2.92 -20.67
CA SER A 129 -22.38 4.23 -21.22
C SER A 129 -22.81 5.15 -20.09
N ALA A 130 -22.10 6.25 -19.87
CA ALA A 130 -22.53 7.31 -18.99
C ALA A 130 -22.54 8.64 -19.74
N ASP A 131 -23.72 9.25 -19.81
CA ASP A 131 -23.94 10.60 -20.33
C ASP A 131 -23.61 11.65 -19.25
N HIS A 132 -22.75 12.61 -19.62
CA HIS A 132 -22.62 14.00 -19.16
C HIS A 132 -22.30 14.41 -17.68
N LEU A 133 -21.23 15.22 -17.60
CA LEU A 133 -21.08 16.53 -16.93
C LEU A 133 -20.94 16.65 -15.39
N SER A 134 -19.74 17.08 -14.93
CA SER A 134 -19.49 18.44 -14.39
C SER A 134 -18.06 18.53 -13.80
N GLU A 135 -17.23 19.46 -14.27
CA GLU A 135 -15.94 19.79 -13.65
C GLU A 135 -16.20 20.70 -12.44
N LEU A 136 -16.16 20.13 -11.25
CA LEU A 136 -15.93 20.86 -10.01
C LEU A 136 -14.43 20.82 -9.77
N LEU A 137 -13.75 21.96 -10.01
CA LEU A 137 -12.39 22.17 -9.49
C LEU A 137 -12.47 22.16 -7.97
N TYR A 138 -12.14 21.01 -7.37
CA TYR A 138 -11.83 20.89 -5.97
C TYR A 138 -10.31 20.85 -5.86
N SER A 139 -9.70 21.76 -5.12
CA SER A 139 -8.27 21.65 -4.80
C SER A 139 -8.08 20.39 -3.95
N VAL A 140 -7.57 19.33 -4.57
CA VAL A 140 -7.23 18.09 -3.88
C VAL A 140 -5.73 18.09 -3.64
N LEU A 141 -5.36 18.18 -2.37
CA LEU A 141 -3.98 18.11 -1.92
C LEU A 141 -3.66 16.68 -1.50
N LEU A 142 -2.64 16.08 -2.09
CA LEU A 142 -2.08 14.82 -1.59
C LEU A 142 -0.96 15.12 -0.60
N ILE A 143 -1.11 14.64 0.63
CA ILE A 143 -0.19 14.91 1.72
C ILE A 143 0.56 13.62 2.07
N PHE A 144 1.88 13.67 1.98
CA PHE A 144 2.76 12.54 2.24
C PHE A 144 3.58 12.82 3.50
N PHE A 145 3.69 11.83 4.39
CA PHE A 145 4.48 11.91 5.61
C PHE A 145 5.49 10.76 5.71
N GLY A 146 6.73 11.11 6.05
CA GLY A 146 7.78 10.16 6.43
C GLY A 146 8.26 9.23 5.30
N GLY A 147 8.69 8.02 5.68
CA GLY A 147 9.16 6.98 4.76
C GLY A 147 10.62 6.61 4.94
N TYR A 148 11.08 5.66 4.12
CA TYR A 148 12.45 5.13 4.12
C TYR A 148 13.05 5.17 2.72
N GLY A 149 14.22 5.77 2.57
CA GLY A 149 14.86 5.95 1.28
C GLY A 149 16.18 6.69 1.38
N TYR A 150 16.62 7.25 0.26
CA TYR A 150 17.82 8.07 0.20
C TYR A 150 17.59 9.43 0.86
N ALA A 151 18.67 10.03 1.36
CA ALA A 151 18.63 11.40 1.85
C ALA A 151 18.16 12.36 0.75
N ALA A 152 17.30 13.31 1.12
CA ALA A 152 16.82 14.33 0.21
C ALA A 152 17.99 15.22 -0.26
N GLN A 153 17.97 15.60 -1.54
CA GLN A 153 18.95 16.51 -2.11
C GLN A 153 18.45 17.95 -1.97
N GLY A 154 19.29 18.83 -1.45
CA GLY A 154 18.96 20.26 -1.28
C GLY A 154 18.17 20.57 0.01
N PRO A 155 17.76 21.84 0.17
CA PRO A 155 17.06 22.29 1.37
C PRO A 155 15.68 21.65 1.47
N HIS A 156 15.39 21.06 2.63
CA HIS A 156 14.12 20.43 2.94
C HIS A 156 13.75 20.71 4.39
N GLN A 157 12.45 20.79 4.68
CA GLN A 157 11.93 20.88 6.04
C GLN A 157 11.77 19.49 6.64
N GLY A 158 12.10 19.37 7.92
CA GLY A 158 12.08 18.12 8.69
C GLY A 158 13.47 17.55 8.90
N THR A 159 13.53 16.29 9.30
CA THR A 159 14.75 15.58 9.68
C THR A 159 14.85 14.25 8.95
N PHE A 160 16.08 13.90 8.58
CA PHE A 160 16.45 12.62 8.00
C PHE A 160 17.48 11.95 8.90
N GLU A 161 17.33 10.64 9.12
CA GLU A 161 18.27 9.87 9.92
C GLU A 161 18.64 8.56 9.24
N TYR A 162 19.95 8.38 9.03
CA TYR A 162 20.50 7.20 8.40
C TYR A 162 20.27 5.94 9.23
N ASP A 163 19.97 4.87 8.52
CA ASP A 163 20.04 3.51 9.05
C ASP A 163 21.48 3.02 8.89
N GLU A 164 22.22 2.95 9.99
CA GLU A 164 23.61 2.51 10.02
C GLU A 164 23.82 1.12 9.37
N SER A 165 22.79 0.27 9.40
CA SER A 165 22.84 -1.06 8.77
C SER A 165 22.73 -1.03 7.24
N SER A 166 22.30 0.10 6.65
CA SER A 166 22.08 0.24 5.22
C SER A 166 23.32 0.70 4.45
N SER A 167 24.33 1.20 5.15
CA SER A 167 25.57 1.75 4.58
C SER A 167 26.67 0.69 4.47
N LEU A 168 26.33 -0.48 3.92
CA LEU A 168 27.32 -1.51 3.60
C LEU A 168 27.77 -1.32 2.14
N TRP A 169 29.09 -1.28 1.89
CA TRP A 169 29.74 -1.03 0.59
C TRP A 169 29.46 0.36 -0.01
N ASP A 170 29.72 0.56 -1.31
CA ASP A 170 29.53 1.80 -2.10
C ASP A 170 28.06 2.21 -2.31
N SER A 171 27.13 1.73 -1.46
CA SER A 171 25.72 2.09 -1.56
C SER A 171 25.46 3.45 -0.90
N PRO A 172 24.72 4.38 -1.55
CA PRO A 172 24.26 5.59 -0.88
C PRO A 172 23.32 5.17 0.25
N GLY A 173 23.78 5.28 1.49
CA GLY A 173 23.05 4.86 2.68
C GLY A 173 21.60 5.36 2.67
N ARG A 174 20.70 4.56 3.24
CA ARG A 174 19.27 4.87 3.36
C ARG A 174 18.91 5.19 4.80
N GLY A 175 17.73 5.76 5.01
CA GLY A 175 17.32 6.23 6.31
C GLY A 175 15.84 6.57 6.37
N TRP A 176 15.41 6.91 7.58
CA TRP A 176 14.05 7.36 7.86
C TRP A 176 13.95 8.88 7.77
N ASN A 177 12.77 9.38 7.43
CA ASN A 177 12.47 10.81 7.51
C ASN A 177 11.14 11.07 8.21
N ASN A 178 10.92 12.32 8.63
CA ASN A 178 9.61 12.83 9.08
C ASN A 178 9.16 14.03 8.23
N HIS A 179 9.52 14.02 6.94
CA HIS A 179 9.17 15.11 6.04
C HIS A 179 7.66 15.10 5.74
N ILE A 180 7.07 16.27 5.59
CA ILE A 180 5.76 16.44 4.96
C ILE A 180 5.95 17.03 3.58
N HIS A 181 5.28 16.45 2.60
CA HIS A 181 5.19 16.98 1.24
C HIS A 181 3.74 17.05 0.81
N ILE A 182 3.39 18.13 0.12
CA ILE A 182 2.08 18.35 -0.47
C ILE A 182 2.25 18.34 -1.98
N LEU A 183 1.50 17.48 -2.67
CA LEU A 183 1.30 17.56 -4.10
C LEU A 183 -0.08 18.19 -4.34
N ASP A 184 -0.07 19.39 -4.91
CA ASP A 184 -1.28 20.02 -5.41
C ASP A 184 -1.66 19.38 -6.75
N LEU A 185 -2.83 18.74 -6.82
CA LEU A 185 -3.29 18.07 -8.04
C LEU A 185 -3.84 19.03 -9.11
N GLU A 186 -4.09 20.29 -8.77
CA GLU A 186 -4.50 21.32 -9.74
C GLU A 186 -3.27 21.81 -10.52
N THR A 187 -2.19 22.13 -9.82
CA THR A 187 -0.97 22.68 -10.43
C THR A 187 0.10 21.63 -10.71
N TYR A 188 -0.05 20.42 -10.17
CA TYR A 188 0.98 19.38 -10.13
C TYR A 188 2.30 19.86 -9.51
N THR A 189 2.23 20.79 -8.54
CA THR A 189 3.42 21.31 -7.87
C THR A 189 3.60 20.75 -6.48
N TRP A 190 4.86 20.44 -6.15
CA TRP A 190 5.27 20.02 -4.82
C TRP A 190 5.54 21.23 -3.93
N SER A 191 5.12 21.14 -2.68
CA SER A 191 5.46 22.10 -1.63
C SER A 191 5.66 21.40 -0.29
N GLN A 192 6.21 22.12 0.69
CA GLN A 192 6.27 21.68 2.07
C GLN A 192 5.58 22.72 2.97
N PRO A 193 4.66 22.31 3.85
CA PRO A 193 4.08 23.21 4.82
C PRO A 193 5.09 23.50 5.94
N VAL A 194 5.02 24.71 6.50
CA VAL A 194 5.69 24.99 7.77
C VAL A 194 4.87 24.38 8.89
N THR A 195 5.46 23.44 9.62
CA THR A 195 4.76 22.74 10.71
C THR A 195 5.19 23.27 12.07
N THR A 196 4.30 23.13 13.05
CA THR A 196 4.56 23.47 14.46
C THR A 196 4.11 22.33 15.37
N GLY A 197 4.30 22.46 16.69
CA GLY A 197 3.89 21.46 17.66
C GLY A 197 4.87 20.28 17.82
N ASN A 198 4.35 19.15 18.28
CA ASN A 198 5.14 17.95 18.62
C ASN A 198 5.29 17.02 17.42
N THR A 199 6.27 17.29 16.57
CA THR A 199 6.51 16.50 15.36
C THR A 199 6.94 15.07 15.69
N PRO A 200 6.34 14.03 15.07
CA PRO A 200 6.78 12.66 15.26
C PRO A 200 8.22 12.45 14.78
N SER A 201 8.92 11.50 15.40
CA SER A 201 10.26 11.07 14.94
C SER A 201 10.24 10.58 13.48
N PRO A 202 11.38 10.63 12.76
CA PRO A 202 11.53 9.95 11.49
C PRO A 202 11.03 8.51 11.55
N ARG A 203 10.25 8.08 10.57
CA ARG A 203 9.63 6.74 10.60
C ARG A 203 9.20 6.25 9.23
N ALA A 204 9.17 4.93 9.07
CA ALA A 204 8.63 4.27 7.89
C ALA A 204 7.74 3.09 8.29
N ALA A 205 6.94 2.59 7.35
CA ALA A 205 5.99 1.51 7.63
C ALA A 205 5.05 1.81 8.82
N HIS A 206 4.81 3.10 9.08
CA HIS A 206 3.69 3.58 9.88
C HIS A 206 2.42 3.52 9.02
N ALA A 207 1.26 3.70 9.64
CA ALA A 207 0.01 3.85 8.91
C ALA A 207 -0.61 5.23 9.20
N CYS A 208 -1.22 5.80 8.17
CA CYS A 208 -1.90 7.08 8.23
C CYS A 208 -3.40 6.90 8.00
N ALA A 209 -4.21 7.73 8.65
CA ALA A 209 -5.66 7.76 8.50
C ALA A 209 -6.15 9.20 8.57
N THR A 210 -7.07 9.59 7.70
CA THR A 210 -7.65 10.95 7.72
C THR A 210 -9.08 10.89 8.24
N VAL A 211 -9.39 11.71 9.25
CA VAL A 211 -10.74 11.89 9.77
C VAL A 211 -11.00 13.38 9.94
N GLY A 212 -11.94 13.91 9.15
CA GLY A 212 -12.17 15.36 9.08
C GLY A 212 -10.92 16.10 8.58
N ASN A 213 -10.53 17.17 9.28
CA ASN A 213 -9.34 17.96 8.98
C ASN A 213 -8.07 17.44 9.69
N ARG A 214 -8.06 16.21 10.20
CA ARG A 214 -6.93 15.65 10.95
C ARG A 214 -6.32 14.45 10.24
N GLY A 215 -5.02 14.52 10.00
CA GLY A 215 -4.20 13.40 9.52
C GLY A 215 -3.56 12.68 10.69
N TYR A 216 -4.03 11.48 11.02
CA TYR A 216 -3.50 10.64 12.09
C TYR A 216 -2.35 9.78 11.60
N VAL A 217 -1.35 9.57 12.46
CA VAL A 217 -0.21 8.67 12.23
C VAL A 217 -0.03 7.78 13.44
N PHE A 218 -0.02 6.46 13.23
CA PHE A 218 0.23 5.48 14.29
C PHE A 218 1.48 4.65 14.03
N GLY A 219 2.30 4.50 15.08
CA GLY A 219 3.42 3.58 15.13
C GLY A 219 4.46 3.77 14.02
N GLY A 220 4.86 2.65 13.42
CA GLY A 220 5.93 2.58 12.42
C GLY A 220 7.26 2.14 12.99
N ARG A 221 8.26 2.00 12.12
CA ARG A 221 9.63 1.64 12.49
C ARG A 221 10.52 2.88 12.46
N TYR A 222 11.31 3.02 13.52
CA TYR A 222 12.39 3.98 13.64
C TYR A 222 13.56 3.31 14.38
N LYS A 223 14.73 3.27 13.75
CA LYS A 223 15.91 2.54 14.27
C LYS A 223 15.55 1.07 14.59
N ASN A 224 15.83 0.66 15.83
CA ASN A 224 15.62 -0.69 16.34
C ASN A 224 14.22 -0.91 16.90
N TYR A 225 13.36 0.10 16.91
CA TYR A 225 12.06 0.05 17.55
C TYR A 225 10.92 0.10 16.54
N ARG A 226 9.83 -0.59 16.91
CA ARG A 226 8.51 -0.40 16.32
C ARG A 226 7.63 0.29 17.35
N LEU A 227 7.14 1.47 16.98
CA LEU A 227 6.57 2.45 17.88
C LEU A 227 5.07 2.18 18.11
N ASN A 228 4.53 2.64 19.23
CA ASN A 228 3.11 2.60 19.62
C ASN A 228 2.52 3.99 19.86
N ASP A 229 3.22 5.03 19.43
CA ASP A 229 2.82 6.41 19.57
C ASP A 229 1.76 6.78 18.52
N LEU A 230 0.87 7.69 18.91
CA LEU A 230 -0.22 8.18 18.08
C LEU A 230 -0.12 9.70 17.99
N TYR A 231 -0.12 10.22 16.77
CA TYR A 231 -0.13 11.66 16.51
C TYR A 231 -1.29 11.99 15.59
N TYR A 232 -1.69 13.26 15.59
CA TYR A 232 -2.36 13.84 14.45
C TYR A 232 -1.73 15.18 14.08
N ILE A 233 -1.80 15.52 12.81
CA ILE A 233 -1.59 16.88 12.31
C ILE A 233 -2.93 17.49 11.96
N ASP A 234 -3.17 18.72 12.42
CA ASP A 234 -4.29 19.53 11.94
C ASP A 234 -3.93 20.07 10.55
N LEU A 235 -4.73 19.73 9.54
CA LEU A 235 -4.42 19.98 8.13
C LEU A 235 -4.73 21.42 7.69
N ASP A 236 -5.40 22.20 8.53
CA ASP A 236 -5.65 23.62 8.28
C ASP A 236 -4.51 24.48 8.85
N THR A 237 -4.02 24.12 10.03
CA THR A 237 -3.02 24.89 10.79
C THR A 237 -1.59 24.34 10.69
N TRP A 238 -1.43 23.10 10.23
CA TRP A 238 -0.16 22.36 10.19
C TRP A 238 0.51 22.18 11.56
N GLU A 239 -0.29 22.12 12.63
CA GLU A 239 0.17 21.85 13.99
C GLU A 239 0.11 20.34 14.30
N TRP A 240 1.23 19.79 14.76
CA TRP A 240 1.32 18.42 15.25
C TRP A 240 0.93 18.31 16.72
N HIS A 241 0.11 17.31 17.01
CA HIS A 241 -0.30 16.95 18.36
C HIS A 241 0.01 15.49 18.64
N GLU A 242 0.73 15.26 19.74
CA GLU A 242 0.89 13.92 20.31
C GLU A 242 -0.36 13.56 21.10
N ILE A 243 -0.88 12.35 20.85
CA ILE A 243 -2.00 11.78 21.58
C ILE A 243 -1.45 10.73 22.55
N VAL A 244 -1.81 10.86 23.82
CA VAL A 244 -1.44 9.88 24.86
C VAL A 244 -2.71 9.23 25.42
N PRO A 245 -3.16 8.10 24.85
CA PRO A 245 -4.28 7.32 25.37
C PRO A 245 -3.88 6.56 26.65
N GLN A 246 -4.86 6.20 27.48
CA GLN A 246 -4.60 5.39 28.70
C GLN A 246 -4.21 3.95 28.38
N GLN A 247 -4.86 3.35 27.37
CA GLN A 247 -4.55 2.02 26.85
C GLN A 247 -4.14 2.16 25.39
N CYS A 248 -3.04 1.51 25.01
CA CYS A 248 -2.53 1.56 23.65
C CYS A 248 -2.25 0.15 23.12
N PRO A 249 -2.48 -0.10 21.81
CA PRO A 249 -1.98 -1.29 21.15
C PRO A 249 -0.44 -1.38 21.25
N VAL A 250 0.10 -2.60 21.21
CA VAL A 250 1.57 -2.81 21.19
C VAL A 250 2.21 -2.12 19.98
N GLY A 251 3.47 -1.70 20.14
CA GLY A 251 4.23 -1.01 19.11
C GLY A 251 4.47 -1.86 17.88
N ARG A 252 4.22 -1.28 16.69
CA ARG A 252 4.12 -2.05 15.45
C ARG A 252 4.44 -1.23 14.20
N SER A 253 4.92 -1.92 13.17
CA SER A 253 5.06 -1.43 11.80
C SER A 253 4.32 -2.34 10.83
N TRP A 254 4.14 -1.90 9.58
CA TRP A 254 3.46 -2.67 8.53
C TRP A 254 2.04 -3.13 8.89
N HIS A 255 1.36 -2.36 9.74
CA HIS A 255 -0.04 -2.54 10.09
C HIS A 255 -0.92 -1.69 9.17
N SER A 256 -2.24 -1.91 9.20
CA SER A 256 -3.22 -1.03 8.54
C SER A 256 -3.94 -0.17 9.57
N PHE A 257 -4.26 1.07 9.19
CA PHE A 257 -5.01 2.01 10.02
C PHE A 257 -6.05 2.73 9.15
N THR A 258 -7.30 2.28 9.23
CA THR A 258 -8.33 2.54 8.22
C THR A 258 -9.51 3.28 8.85
N PRO A 259 -9.86 4.50 8.40
CA PRO A 259 -11.08 5.17 8.84
C PRO A 259 -12.33 4.33 8.49
N VAL A 260 -13.15 4.03 9.49
CA VAL A 260 -14.43 3.30 9.30
C VAL A 260 -15.66 4.17 9.58
N SER A 261 -15.47 5.34 10.20
CA SER A 261 -16.49 6.38 10.31
C SER A 261 -15.83 7.73 10.58
N SER A 262 -16.64 8.78 10.79
CA SER A 262 -16.15 10.10 11.22
C SER A 262 -15.58 10.13 12.64
N ASP A 263 -15.68 9.04 13.42
CA ASP A 263 -15.20 8.99 14.80
C ASP A 263 -14.37 7.73 15.12
N LEU A 264 -14.24 6.80 14.18
CA LEU A 264 -13.60 5.51 14.40
C LEU A 264 -12.55 5.20 13.35
N ILE A 265 -11.38 4.77 13.82
CA ILE A 265 -10.30 4.27 12.97
C ILE A 265 -9.97 2.84 13.40
N PHE A 266 -9.97 1.91 12.45
CA PHE A 266 -9.68 0.51 12.67
C PHE A 266 -8.20 0.21 12.45
N LEU A 267 -7.56 -0.40 13.44
CA LEU A 267 -6.19 -0.89 13.39
C LEU A 267 -6.19 -2.41 13.27
N PHE A 268 -5.39 -2.97 12.36
CA PHE A 268 -5.21 -4.42 12.25
C PHE A 268 -3.78 -4.84 11.95
N GLY A 269 -3.35 -5.89 12.64
CA GLY A 269 -2.12 -6.62 12.38
C GLY A 269 -0.85 -5.79 12.56
N GLY A 270 0.16 -6.10 11.76
CA GLY A 270 1.49 -5.52 11.80
C GLY A 270 2.55 -6.47 12.36
N PHE A 271 3.67 -5.88 12.75
CA PHE A 271 4.84 -6.60 13.21
C PHE A 271 5.46 -5.87 14.41
N THR A 272 5.82 -6.57 15.49
CA THR A 272 6.35 -5.97 16.73
C THR A 272 7.86 -5.79 16.71
N THR A 273 8.41 -5.02 17.66
CA THR A 273 9.87 -4.92 17.89
C THR A 273 10.49 -6.31 18.08
N ASP A 274 9.81 -7.16 18.84
CA ASP A 274 10.21 -8.54 19.16
C ASP A 274 9.98 -9.54 18.03
N ARG A 275 9.65 -9.04 16.83
CA ARG A 275 9.48 -9.83 15.59
C ARG A 275 8.31 -10.79 15.60
N GLU A 276 7.23 -10.42 16.29
CA GLU A 276 5.97 -11.15 16.28
C GLU A 276 5.03 -10.57 15.22
N THR A 277 4.40 -11.44 14.44
CA THR A 277 3.34 -11.07 13.50
C THR A 277 2.02 -10.97 14.24
N LEU A 278 1.31 -9.86 14.00
CA LEU A 278 0.13 -9.52 14.77
C LEU A 278 -1.14 -9.89 14.01
N SER A 279 -2.12 -10.38 14.76
CA SER A 279 -3.48 -10.66 14.32
C SER A 279 -4.51 -9.92 15.18
N ASP A 280 -4.08 -9.05 16.10
CA ASP A 280 -4.98 -8.27 16.94
C ASP A 280 -5.59 -7.12 16.15
N ALA A 281 -6.80 -6.74 16.56
CA ALA A 281 -7.55 -5.64 15.97
C ALA A 281 -8.00 -4.66 17.04
N TRP A 282 -8.02 -3.39 16.71
CA TRP A 282 -8.43 -2.33 17.62
C TRP A 282 -9.27 -1.27 16.91
N LEU A 283 -10.12 -0.59 17.67
CA LEU A 283 -10.81 0.62 17.26
C LEU A 283 -10.29 1.79 18.08
N TYR A 284 -9.81 2.82 17.41
CA TYR A 284 -9.53 4.11 18.02
C TYR A 284 -10.75 5.02 17.87
N CYS A 285 -11.29 5.49 18.99
CA CYS A 285 -12.38 6.45 19.04
C CYS A 285 -11.82 7.87 19.20
N VAL A 286 -11.99 8.68 18.15
CA VAL A 286 -11.40 10.02 18.05
C VAL A 286 -11.96 10.95 19.12
N SER A 287 -13.27 10.99 19.30
CA SER A 287 -13.97 11.85 20.27
C SER A 287 -13.61 11.54 21.72
N LYS A 288 -13.30 10.27 22.02
CA LYS A 288 -12.99 9.80 23.38
C LYS A 288 -11.51 9.70 23.67
N ASN A 289 -10.65 9.80 22.66
CA ASN A 289 -9.22 9.49 22.77
C ASN A 289 -9.01 8.12 23.46
N GLU A 290 -9.66 7.08 22.93
CA GLU A 290 -9.70 5.77 23.56
C GLU A 290 -9.51 4.66 22.51
N TRP A 291 -8.61 3.73 22.81
CA TRP A 291 -8.48 2.47 22.07
C TRP A 291 -9.35 1.39 22.70
N LYS A 292 -10.02 0.60 21.85
CA LYS A 292 -10.80 -0.57 22.27
C LYS A 292 -10.37 -1.80 21.47
N PRO A 293 -10.06 -2.93 22.13
CA PRO A 293 -9.85 -4.18 21.42
C PRO A 293 -11.09 -4.54 20.61
N PHE A 294 -10.91 -4.90 19.35
CA PHE A 294 -11.96 -5.35 18.46
C PHE A 294 -11.92 -6.88 18.34
N LYS A 295 -13.04 -7.54 18.63
CA LYS A 295 -13.13 -9.00 18.55
C LYS A 295 -13.48 -9.42 17.12
N HIS A 296 -12.78 -10.41 16.60
CA HIS A 296 -13.01 -10.95 15.25
C HIS A 296 -12.64 -12.44 15.21
N SER A 297 -13.02 -13.12 14.13
CA SER A 297 -12.76 -14.56 13.91
C SER A 297 -11.35 -14.88 13.38
N HIS A 298 -10.65 -13.88 12.81
CA HIS A 298 -9.34 -14.05 12.16
C HIS A 298 -8.12 -14.06 13.11
N THR A 299 -8.26 -14.47 14.37
CA THR A 299 -7.16 -14.40 15.37
C THR A 299 -5.99 -15.35 15.08
N GLN A 300 -6.16 -16.34 14.21
CA GLN A 300 -5.11 -17.27 13.77
C GLN A 300 -4.53 -16.87 12.40
N SER A 301 -4.89 -15.69 11.90
CA SER A 301 -4.47 -15.16 10.60
C SER A 301 -3.71 -13.84 10.79
N PRO A 302 -2.55 -13.84 11.48
CA PRO A 302 -1.72 -12.64 11.59
C PRO A 302 -1.33 -12.14 10.20
N ARG A 303 -1.17 -10.82 10.06
CA ARG A 303 -0.77 -10.19 8.79
C ARG A 303 0.11 -8.99 9.03
N LEU A 304 1.13 -8.85 8.19
CA LEU A 304 1.92 -7.63 8.08
C LEU A 304 2.11 -7.27 6.60
N TRP A 305 2.22 -5.97 6.33
CA TRP A 305 2.41 -5.41 4.98
C TRP A 305 1.30 -5.81 4.00
N HIS A 306 0.13 -6.10 4.58
CA HIS A 306 -1.17 -6.18 3.91
C HIS A 306 -1.69 -4.78 3.59
N THR A 307 -2.79 -4.73 2.86
CA THR A 307 -3.58 -3.53 2.66
C THR A 307 -4.95 -3.71 3.32
N ALA A 308 -5.59 -2.60 3.69
CA ALA A 308 -6.95 -2.61 4.21
C ALA A 308 -7.75 -1.45 3.63
N CYS A 309 -8.95 -1.75 3.14
CA CYS A 309 -9.86 -0.76 2.54
C CYS A 309 -11.23 -0.84 3.18
N SER A 310 -11.88 0.32 3.35
CA SER A 310 -13.26 0.39 3.84
C SER A 310 -14.23 -0.09 2.76
N GLY A 311 -15.18 -0.92 3.15
CA GLY A 311 -16.27 -1.42 2.31
C GLY A 311 -17.52 -0.53 2.38
N PRO A 312 -18.51 -0.79 1.51
CA PRO A 312 -19.74 0.01 1.43
C PRO A 312 -20.60 -0.07 2.69
N ASP A 313 -20.63 -1.22 3.35
CA ASP A 313 -21.49 -1.47 4.52
C ASP A 313 -20.72 -1.35 5.86
N GLY A 314 -19.74 -0.44 5.89
CA GLY A 314 -18.89 -0.22 7.06
C GLY A 314 -17.91 -1.36 7.33
N GLU A 315 -17.70 -2.28 6.38
CA GLU A 315 -16.72 -3.37 6.48
C GLU A 315 -15.29 -2.85 6.32
N VAL A 316 -14.31 -3.67 6.70
CA VAL A 316 -12.91 -3.49 6.29
C VAL A 316 -12.44 -4.76 5.60
N PHE A 317 -12.02 -4.62 4.35
CA PHE A 317 -11.42 -5.68 3.55
C PHE A 317 -9.91 -5.64 3.71
N VAL A 318 -9.32 -6.73 4.19
CA VAL A 318 -7.87 -6.90 4.34
C VAL A 318 -7.38 -7.90 3.31
N PHE A 319 -6.43 -7.47 2.47
CA PHE A 319 -5.87 -8.28 1.40
C PHE A 319 -4.33 -8.39 1.46
N GLY A 320 -3.84 -9.58 1.09
CA GLY A 320 -2.42 -9.90 0.98
C GLY A 320 -1.65 -9.82 2.29
N GLY A 321 -0.41 -9.34 2.21
CA GLY A 321 0.55 -9.32 3.30
C GLY A 321 1.17 -10.69 3.57
N CYS A 322 2.00 -10.76 4.61
CA CYS A 322 2.66 -11.98 5.06
C CYS A 322 2.11 -12.40 6.42
N ALA A 323 1.85 -13.70 6.60
CA ALA A 323 1.34 -14.23 7.86
C ALA A 323 2.43 -14.46 8.91
N ASN A 324 3.66 -14.67 8.46
CA ASN A 324 4.80 -14.92 9.32
C ASN A 324 5.85 -13.83 9.14
N ASN A 325 6.96 -13.92 9.86
CA ASN A 325 8.13 -13.11 9.54
C ASN A 325 8.46 -13.31 8.04
N LEU A 326 8.73 -12.22 7.31
CA LEU A 326 8.87 -12.13 5.83
C LEU A 326 9.83 -13.16 5.21
N LEU A 327 10.59 -13.87 6.04
CA LEU A 327 11.49 -14.98 5.73
C LEU A 327 10.84 -16.37 5.69
N SER A 328 9.52 -16.52 5.85
CA SER A 328 8.86 -17.84 5.90
C SER A 328 7.59 -17.95 5.05
N HIS A 329 7.31 -19.17 4.58
CA HIS A 329 6.64 -19.45 3.30
C HIS A 329 5.13 -19.80 3.37
N HIS A 330 4.34 -19.17 4.24
CA HIS A 330 2.90 -19.46 4.28
C HIS A 330 2.07 -18.54 3.37
N ARG A 331 1.12 -19.13 2.64
CA ARG A 331 0.21 -18.45 1.70
C ARG A 331 -0.70 -17.46 2.41
N ALA A 332 -0.89 -16.28 1.82
CA ALA A 332 -1.82 -15.27 2.29
C ALA A 332 -3.26 -15.63 1.88
N VAL A 333 -4.24 -15.29 2.73
CA VAL A 333 -5.68 -15.48 2.52
C VAL A 333 -6.34 -14.10 2.66
N SER A 334 -7.46 -13.83 1.99
CA SER A 334 -8.23 -12.59 2.20
C SER A 334 -8.97 -12.65 3.54
N CYS A 335 -9.11 -11.52 4.25
CA CYS A 335 -9.90 -11.41 5.48
C CYS A 335 -10.86 -10.22 5.39
N THR A 336 -12.16 -10.46 5.62
CA THR A 336 -13.18 -9.40 5.73
C THR A 336 -13.60 -9.23 7.19
N PHE A 337 -13.70 -7.98 7.64
CA PHE A 337 -14.14 -7.58 8.98
C PHE A 337 -15.44 -6.79 8.88
N TYR A 338 -16.44 -7.15 9.68
CA TYR A 338 -17.77 -6.52 9.68
C TYR A 338 -17.91 -5.61 10.90
N PHE A 339 -18.37 -4.38 10.69
CA PHE A 339 -18.70 -3.43 11.75
C PHE A 339 -20.21 -3.24 11.76
N TYR A 340 -20.92 -4.06 12.52
CA TYR A 340 -22.35 -3.86 12.70
C TYR A 340 -22.58 -2.58 13.50
N THR A 341 -23.22 -1.59 12.89
CA THR A 341 -23.80 -0.47 13.61
C THR A 341 -25.02 -1.02 14.38
N THR A 342 -24.92 -1.10 15.70
CA THR A 342 -26.08 -1.33 16.57
C THR A 342 -26.85 -0.05 16.79
#